data_AF-A0A2G6E0U5-F1
#
_entry.id   AF-A0A2G6E0U5-F1
#
_cell.length_a   1.000
_cell.length_b   1.000
_cell.length_c   1.000
_cell.angle_alpha   90.00
_cell.angle_beta   90.00
_cell.angle_gamma   90.00
#
_symmetry.space_group_name_H-M   'P 1'
#
loop_
_entity.id
_entity.type
_entity.pdbx_description
1 polymer ?
#
loop_
_entity_poly.entity_id
_entity_poly.type
_entity_poly.pdbx_seq_one_letter_code
_entity_poly.pdbx_strand_id
1 'polypeptide(L)'
;MFNETKTTVTQTLNADPSMLLSDFILTNDKIEGVWRVNTREDDELIRFAFGYQDKQHFYLFSWKQANQGNGAELCEQGMSVRVVNANSPLTWHDF
;
A
#
# COMPACT_ATOMS: atom_id res chain seq x y z
N MET A 1 0.06 8.06 12.75
CA MET A 1 -0.96 9.13 12.79
C MET A 1 -0.54 10.24 11.83
N PHE A 2 -1.49 11.00 11.30
CA PHE A 2 -1.19 12.18 10.50
C PHE A 2 -0.42 13.23 11.32
N ASN A 3 0.42 14.01 10.66
CA ASN A 3 0.97 15.24 11.23
C ASN A 3 -0.13 16.31 11.42
N GLU A 4 0.22 17.44 12.03
CA GLU A 4 -0.73 18.52 12.31
C GLU A 4 -1.45 19.06 11.07
N THR A 5 -0.74 19.12 9.92
CA THR A 5 -1.31 19.59 8.66
C THR A 5 -2.13 18.54 7.92
N LYS A 6 -2.18 17.30 8.42
CA LYS A 6 -2.82 16.14 7.77
C LYS A 6 -2.30 15.82 6.37
N THR A 7 -1.07 16.21 6.06
CA THR A 7 -0.43 15.98 4.75
C THR A 7 0.67 14.92 4.79
N THR A 8 1.07 14.48 5.98
CA THR A 8 2.13 13.48 6.15
C THR A 8 1.69 12.43 7.16
N VAL A 9 2.03 11.17 6.87
CA VAL A 9 1.88 10.05 7.81
C VAL A 9 3.17 9.24 7.83
N THR A 10 3.53 8.76 9.03
CA THR A 10 4.60 7.77 9.22
C THR A 10 4.00 6.54 9.87
N GLN A 11 4.26 5.37 9.28
CA GLN A 11 4.02 4.06 9.85
C GLN A 11 5.34 3.59 10.50
N THR A 12 5.28 3.04 11.72
CA THR A 12 6.48 2.76 12.55
C THR A 12 6.57 1.32 13.07
N LEU A 13 5.70 0.42 12.61
CA LEU A 13 5.62 -0.96 13.12
C LEU A 13 5.82 -1.93 11.96
N ASN A 14 6.64 -2.97 12.11
CA ASN A 14 6.47 -4.13 11.23
C ASN A 14 5.13 -4.78 11.64
N ALA A 15 4.15 -4.73 10.75
CA ALA A 15 2.77 -5.08 11.06
C ALA A 15 2.12 -5.74 9.85
N ASP A 16 1.11 -6.55 10.16
CA ASP A 16 0.17 -7.07 9.19
C ASP A 16 -0.39 -5.97 8.25
N PRO A 17 -0.67 -6.31 6.96
CA PRO A 17 -1.31 -5.41 6.02
C PRO A 17 -2.49 -4.65 6.59
N SER A 18 -2.35 -3.32 6.61
CA SER A 18 -3.36 -2.38 7.09
C SER A 18 -3.35 -1.11 6.25
N MET A 19 -4.47 -0.39 6.26
CA MET A 19 -4.64 0.82 5.47
C MET A 19 -5.14 1.97 6.34
N LEU A 20 -4.51 3.13 6.18
CA LEU A 20 -5.05 4.40 6.63
C LEU A 20 -5.86 5.01 5.49
N LEU A 21 -7.18 5.03 5.64
CA LEU A 21 -8.09 5.59 4.64
C LEU A 21 -8.39 7.06 4.94
N SER A 22 -8.36 7.90 3.89
CA SER A 22 -8.77 9.30 3.98
C SER A 22 -10.25 9.45 4.31
N ASP A 23 -10.62 10.57 4.94
CA ASP A 23 -12.01 10.94 5.24
C ASP A 23 -12.67 11.77 4.12
N PHE A 24 -12.01 11.88 2.97
CA PHE A 24 -12.46 12.60 1.78
C PHE A 24 -12.36 11.74 0.52
N ILE A 25 -13.11 12.15 -0.50
CA ILE A 25 -13.16 11.50 -1.82
C ILE A 25 -12.50 12.42 -2.85
N LEU A 26 -11.68 11.82 -3.72
CA LEU A 26 -11.09 12.49 -4.88
C LEU A 26 -11.76 11.96 -6.15
N THR A 27 -12.04 12.84 -7.12
CA THR A 27 -12.61 12.46 -8.43
C THR A 27 -11.99 13.34 -9.51
N ASN A 28 -11.35 12.71 -10.50
CA ASN A 28 -10.60 13.41 -11.55
C ASN A 28 -9.57 14.40 -10.97
N ASP A 29 -8.79 13.93 -9.99
CA ASP A 29 -7.83 14.73 -9.23
C ASP A 29 -6.41 14.16 -9.35
N LYS A 30 -5.43 14.90 -8.82
CA LYS A 30 -4.01 14.56 -8.83
C LYS A 30 -3.48 14.42 -7.40
N ILE A 31 -2.74 13.35 -7.16
CA ILE A 31 -2.05 13.11 -5.89
C ILE A 31 -0.54 13.21 -6.15
N GLU A 32 0.12 14.10 -5.42
CA GLU A 32 1.58 14.29 -5.48
C GLU A 32 2.16 14.28 -4.07
N GLY A 33 3.30 13.63 -3.91
CA GLY A 33 3.94 13.54 -2.60
C GLY A 33 5.29 12.86 -2.65
N VAL A 34 5.88 12.72 -1.46
CA VAL A 34 7.15 12.02 -1.25
C VAL A 34 6.86 10.73 -0.52
N TRP A 35 7.45 9.65 -1.00
CA TRP A 35 7.36 8.34 -0.37
C TRP A 35 8.76 7.82 -0.04
N ARG A 36 8.99 7.49 1.24
CA ARG A 36 10.29 7.05 1.73
C ARG A 36 10.16 6.04 2.88
N VAL A 37 11.15 5.17 2.99
CA VAL A 37 11.42 4.34 4.18
C VAL A 37 12.57 5.00 4.94
N ASN A 38 12.38 5.25 6.24
CA ASN A 38 13.35 6.00 7.07
C ASN A 38 14.39 5.11 7.76
N THR A 39 14.29 3.79 7.60
CA THR A 39 15.18 2.78 8.17
C THR A 39 15.95 2.08 7.05
N ARG A 40 17.00 1.34 7.43
CA ARG A 40 17.67 0.35 6.56
C ARG A 40 17.26 -1.09 6.87
N GLU A 41 16.44 -1.24 7.91
CA GLU A 41 15.87 -2.51 8.34
C GLU A 41 14.65 -2.84 7.49
N ASP A 42 14.51 -4.13 7.19
CA ASP A 42 13.40 -4.73 6.44
C ASP A 42 13.34 -4.36 4.94
N ASP A 43 12.81 -5.26 4.12
CA ASP A 43 12.71 -5.12 2.65
C ASP A 43 11.28 -5.28 2.12
N GLU A 44 10.31 -5.30 3.03
CA GLU A 44 8.89 -5.52 2.76
C GLU A 44 8.22 -4.38 1.96
N LEU A 45 6.93 -4.58 1.66
CA LEU A 45 6.14 -3.75 0.77
C LEU A 45 5.63 -2.48 1.46
N ILE A 46 5.85 -1.35 0.81
CA ILE A 46 5.07 -0.13 1.06
C ILE A 46 4.01 0.03 -0.04
N ARG A 47 2.79 0.38 0.36
CA ARG A 47 1.64 0.46 -0.56
C ARG A 47 0.81 1.75 -0.43
N PHE A 48 0.16 2.13 -1.51
CA PHE A 48 -0.71 3.31 -1.62
C PHE A 48 -1.98 2.93 -2.40
N ALA A 49 -3.11 3.01 -1.72
CA ALA A 49 -4.41 2.72 -2.32
C ALA A 49 -5.04 3.99 -2.88
N PHE A 50 -5.62 3.91 -4.08
CA PHE A 50 -6.33 5.01 -4.71
C PHE A 50 -7.58 4.50 -5.45
N GLY A 51 -8.53 5.39 -5.71
CA GLY A 51 -9.83 5.02 -6.27
C GLY A 51 -10.57 3.99 -5.39
N TYR A 52 -10.43 4.10 -4.06
CA TYR A 52 -11.06 3.18 -3.12
C TYR A 52 -12.58 3.33 -3.14
N GLN A 53 -13.28 2.23 -3.41
CA GLN A 53 -14.73 2.14 -3.38
C GLN A 53 -15.18 1.38 -2.13
N ASP A 54 -14.57 0.23 -1.88
CA ASP A 54 -14.77 -0.60 -0.70
C ASP A 54 -13.56 -1.52 -0.47
N LYS A 55 -13.66 -2.41 0.53
CA LYS A 55 -12.56 -3.30 0.96
C LYS A 55 -12.10 -4.28 -0.11
N GLN A 56 -12.81 -4.44 -1.22
CA GLN A 56 -12.53 -5.39 -2.29
C GLN A 56 -12.36 -4.72 -3.66
N HIS A 57 -12.56 -3.40 -3.76
CA HIS A 57 -12.53 -2.65 -5.01
C HIS A 57 -11.71 -1.36 -4.87
N PHE A 58 -10.46 -1.41 -5.31
CA PHE A 58 -9.54 -0.27 -5.30
C PHE A 58 -8.32 -0.54 -6.20
N TYR A 59 -7.55 0.51 -6.50
CA TYR A 59 -6.24 0.36 -7.13
C TYR A 59 -5.14 0.41 -6.06
N LEU A 60 -4.10 -0.40 -6.24
CA LEU A 60 -3.00 -0.51 -5.29
C LEU A 60 -1.67 -0.32 -6.01
N PHE A 61 -0.96 0.76 -5.68
CA PHE A 61 0.45 0.86 -5.99
C PHE A 61 1.25 0.18 -4.88
N SER A 62 2.26 -0.58 -5.27
CA SER A 62 3.17 -1.29 -4.35
C SER A 62 4.62 -1.10 -4.77
N TRP A 63 5.53 -0.98 -3.79
CA TRP A 63 6.97 -0.95 -4.02
C TRP A 63 7.71 -1.84 -3.02
N LYS A 64 8.51 -2.78 -3.53
CA LYS A 64 9.39 -3.65 -2.73
C LYS A 64 10.87 -3.35 -2.99
N GLN A 65 11.70 -3.41 -1.96
CA GLN A 65 13.13 -3.11 -2.05
C GLN A 65 13.94 -4.25 -2.71
N ALA A 66 13.67 -5.50 -2.35
CA ALA A 66 14.39 -6.67 -2.84
C ALA A 66 13.43 -7.82 -3.15
N ASN A 67 13.89 -8.81 -3.91
CA ASN A 67 13.11 -10.03 -4.17
C ASN A 67 12.99 -10.87 -2.89
N GLN A 68 11.79 -11.35 -2.56
CA GLN A 68 11.57 -12.26 -1.43
C GLN A 68 10.54 -13.32 -1.82
N GLY A 69 10.80 -14.58 -1.49
CA GLY A 69 9.90 -15.68 -1.86
C GLY A 69 10.39 -17.04 -1.39
N ASN A 70 9.51 -18.03 -1.39
CA ASN A 70 9.80 -19.42 -1.03
C ASN A 70 9.86 -20.36 -2.26
N GLY A 71 10.12 -19.81 -3.45
CA GLY A 71 10.22 -20.53 -4.71
C GLY A 71 8.90 -20.55 -5.49
N ALA A 72 7.83 -21.09 -4.91
CA ALA A 72 6.50 -21.13 -5.56
C ALA A 72 5.83 -19.75 -5.59
N GLU A 73 6.13 -18.91 -4.60
CA GLU A 73 5.64 -17.54 -4.49
C GLU A 73 6.86 -16.61 -4.47
N LEU A 74 6.89 -15.65 -5.41
CA LEU A 74 7.93 -14.65 -5.51
C LEU A 74 7.30 -13.26 -5.47
N CYS A 75 7.70 -12.47 -4.49
CA CYS A 75 7.47 -11.05 -4.46
C CYS A 75 8.71 -10.35 -5.04
N GLU A 76 8.57 -9.84 -6.27
CA GLU A 76 9.67 -9.18 -6.98
C GLU A 76 9.93 -7.77 -6.46
N GLN A 77 11.19 -7.36 -6.54
CA GLN A 77 11.61 -5.98 -6.31
C GLN A 77 10.99 -5.05 -7.34
N GLY A 78 10.83 -3.79 -6.95
CA GLY A 78 10.37 -2.73 -7.84
C GLY A 78 8.91 -2.36 -7.63
N MET A 79 8.38 -1.58 -8.57
CA MET A 79 7.09 -0.93 -8.46
C MET A 79 6.04 -1.64 -9.30
N SER A 80 4.83 -1.78 -8.78
CA SER A 80 3.69 -2.32 -9.52
C SER A 80 2.40 -1.57 -9.19
N VAL A 81 1.48 -1.54 -10.16
CA VAL A 81 0.11 -1.07 -9.97
C VAL A 81 -0.81 -2.25 -10.25
N ARG A 82 -1.73 -2.52 -9.32
CA ARG A 82 -2.70 -3.62 -9.41
C ARG A 82 -4.11 -3.08 -9.23
N VAL A 83 -5.07 -3.79 -9.82
CA VAL A 83 -6.49 -3.63 -9.51
C VAL A 83 -6.86 -4.71 -8.50
N VAL A 84 -7.41 -4.30 -7.37
CA VAL A 84 -8.07 -5.20 -6.43
C VAL A 84 -9.55 -5.19 -6.80
N ASN A 85 -10.05 -6.35 -7.22
CA ASN A 85 -11.42 -6.56 -7.64
C ASN A 85 -11.84 -7.96 -7.21
N ALA A 86 -12.53 -8.06 -6.08
CA ALA A 86 -12.88 -9.33 -5.47
C ALA A 86 -14.37 -9.40 -5.10
N ASN A 87 -14.97 -10.55 -5.36
CA ASN A 87 -16.36 -10.84 -4.96
C ASN A 87 -16.47 -11.49 -3.57
N SER A 88 -15.33 -11.71 -2.90
CA SER A 88 -15.22 -12.30 -1.56
C SER A 88 -14.31 -11.43 -0.68
N PRO A 89 -14.45 -11.51 0.66
CA PRO A 89 -13.54 -10.82 1.58
C PRO A 89 -12.08 -11.19 1.31
N LEU A 90 -11.20 -10.18 1.35
CA LEU A 90 -9.77 -10.37 1.19
C LEU A 90 -9.16 -11.06 2.41
N THR A 91 -8.12 -11.82 2.15
CA THR A 91 -7.31 -12.58 3.09
C THR A 91 -5.84 -12.20 2.96
N TRP A 92 -4.99 -12.71 3.85
CA TRP A 92 -3.54 -12.46 3.78
C TRP A 92 -2.90 -12.92 2.47
N HIS A 93 -3.49 -13.89 1.77
CA HIS A 93 -2.98 -14.42 0.51
C HIS A 93 -3.24 -13.50 -0.70
N ASP A 94 -4.10 -12.49 -0.55
CA ASP A 94 -4.47 -11.59 -1.66
C ASP A 94 -3.46 -10.43 -1.85
N PHE A 95 -2.40 -10.35 -1.04
CA PHE A 95 -1.50 -9.18 -0.94
C PHE A 95 -0.02 -9.47 -1.13
#